data_AF-A0A392Q5D0-F1
#
_entry.id   AF-A0A392Q5D0-F1
#
_cell.length_a   1.000
_cell.length_b   1.000
_cell.length_c   1.000
_cell.angle_alpha   90.00
_cell.angle_beta   90.00
_cell.angle_gamma   90.00
#
_symmetry.space_group_name_H-M   'P 1'
#
loop_
_entity.id
_entity.type
_entity.pdbx_description
1 polymer ?
#
loop_
_entity_poly.entity_id
_entity_poly.type
_entity_poly.pdbx_seq_one_letter_code
_entity_poly.pdbx_strand_id
1 'polypeptide(L)' 'VVVLGGGSFGTAMAAHVANRKDQLEVVMLIRDPQVCSSINERQRNCNYFPDHLLPENVV' A
#
# COMPACT_ATOMS: atom_id res chain seq x y z
N VAL A 1 -2.76 -9.51 -6.44
CA VAL A 1 -3.91 -9.48 -5.49
C VAL A 1 -4.40 -8.05 -5.40
N VAL A 2 -5.70 -7.79 -5.19
CA VAL A 2 -6.22 -6.42 -5.05
C VAL A 2 -6.79 -6.21 -3.65
N VAL A 3 -6.35 -5.14 -2.98
CA VAL A 3 -6.90 -4.65 -1.71
C VAL A 3 -7.79 -3.44 -1.99
N LEU A 4 -9.08 -3.55 -1.70
CA LEU A 4 -10.04 -2.46 -1.88
C LEU A 4 -10.07 -1.60 -0.60
N GLY A 5 -9.24 -0.55 -0.57
CA GLY A 5 -9.18 0.42 0.52
C GLY A 5 -7.76 0.84 0.93
N GLY A 6 -7.57 2.13 1.16
CA GLY A 6 -6.28 2.76 1.53
C GLY A 6 -6.20 3.28 2.97
N GLY A 7 -7.09 2.83 3.87
CA GLY A 7 -7.01 3.17 5.29
C GLY A 7 -5.90 2.38 6.02
N SER A 8 -5.76 2.57 7.33
CA SER A 8 -4.73 1.89 8.14
C SER A 8 -4.76 0.37 8.00
N PHE A 9 -5.94 -0.25 8.11
CA PHE A 9 -6.06 -1.71 8.00
C PHE A 9 -5.79 -2.23 6.58
N GLY A 10 -6.33 -1.56 5.55
CA GLY A 10 -6.09 -1.95 4.15
C GLY A 10 -4.61 -1.87 3.78
N THR A 11 -3.94 -0.81 4.23
CA THR A 11 -2.50 -0.62 4.04
C THR A 11 -1.68 -1.69 4.73
N ALA A 12 -1.99 -1.99 6.00
CA ALA A 12 -1.31 -3.05 6.75
C ALA A 12 -1.51 -4.43 6.10
N MET A 13 -2.73 -4.72 5.61
CA MET A 13 -3.03 -5.97 4.92
C MET A 13 -2.25 -6.09 3.60
N ALA A 14 -2.23 -5.02 2.79
CA ALA A 14 -1.47 -4.99 1.54
C ALA A 14 0.03 -5.27 1.80
N ALA A 15 0.62 -4.56 2.76
CA ALA A 15 2.01 -4.77 3.16
C ALA A 15 2.27 -6.18 3.69
N HIS A 16 1.35 -6.75 4.46
CA HIS A 16 1.50 -8.11 4.99
C HIS A 16 1.49 -9.17 3.88
N VAL A 17 0.56 -9.06 2.93
CA VAL A 17 0.48 -9.99 1.79
C VAL A 17 1.71 -9.86 0.90
N ALA A 18 2.12 -8.62 0.59
CA ALA A 18 3.27 -8.32 -0.24
C ALA A 18 4.58 -8.88 0.32
N ASN A 19 4.81 -8.75 1.63
CA ASN A 19 6.00 -9.30 2.31
C ASN A 19 6.04 -10.85 2.33
N ARG A 20 4.88 -11.51 2.27
CA ARG A 20 4.80 -12.99 2.28
C ARG A 20 4.97 -13.59 0.89
N LYS A 21 4.80 -12.79 -0.16
CA LYS A 21 4.86 -13.20 -1.57
C LYS A 21 5.54 -12.10 -2.37
N ASP A 22 6.86 -12.04 -2.26
CA ASP A 22 7.75 -11.10 -2.94
C ASP A 22 7.53 -10.98 -4.46
N GLN A 23 7.22 -12.09 -5.13
CA GLN A 23 6.94 -12.11 -6.58
C GLN A 23 5.50 -11.70 -6.95
N LEU A 24 4.62 -11.53 -5.96
CA LEU A 24 3.21 -11.21 -6.20
C LEU A 24 2.99 -9.70 -6.07
N GLU A 25 2.52 -9.08 -7.14
CA GLU A 25 2.06 -7.70 -7.11
C GLU A 25 0.75 -7.58 -6.30
N VAL A 26 0.73 -6.61 -5.38
CA VAL A 26 -0.43 -6.26 -4.55
C VAL A 26 -0.89 -4.85 -4.92
N VAL A 27 -2.03 -4.79 -5.62
CA VAL A 27 -2.64 -3.54 -6.06
C VAL A 27 -3.60 -3.02 -4.98
N MET A 28 -3.54 -1.74 -4.66
CA MET A 28 -4.45 -1.05 -3.75
C MET A 28 -5.38 -0.13 -4.52
N LEU A 29 -6.69 -0.40 -4.48
CA LEU A 29 -7.69 0.55 -4.97
C LEU A 29 -8.02 1.56 -3.88
N ILE A 30 -7.60 2.81 -4.08
CA ILE A 30 -7.70 3.89 -3.09
C ILE A 30 -8.49 5.06 -3.67
N ARG A 31 -9.32 5.69 -2.84
CA ARG A 31 -10.16 6.84 -3.23
C ARG A 31 -9.41 8.17 -3.30
N ASP A 32 -8.46 8.37 -2.38
CA ASP A 32 -7.72 9.63 -2.25
C ASP A 32 -6.48 9.65 -3.18
N PRO A 33 -6.42 10.55 -4.18
CA PRO A 33 -5.31 10.65 -5.10
C PRO A 33 -3.97 10.98 -4.42
N GLN A 34 -3.98 11.74 -3.32
CA GLN A 34 -2.75 12.11 -2.60
C GLN A 34 -2.12 10.88 -1.95
N VAL A 35 -2.96 10.01 -1.35
CA VAL A 35 -2.50 8.75 -0.76
C VAL A 35 -1.96 7.82 -1.86
N CYS A 36 -2.65 7.74 -3.00
CA CYS A 36 -2.22 6.93 -4.16
C CYS A 36 -0.84 7.37 -4.69
N SER A 37 -0.64 8.67 -4.92
CA SER A 37 0.67 9.22 -5.35
C SER A 37 1.75 8.99 -4.28
N SER A 38 1.45 9.21 -3.00
CA SER A 38 2.41 8.95 -1.92
C SER A 38 2.86 7.48 -1.85
N ILE A 39 1.94 6.54 -2.08
CA ILE A 39 2.29 5.10 -2.12
C ILE A 39 3.16 4.79 -3.33
N ASN A 40 2.75 5.22 -4.53
CA ASN A 40 3.46 4.89 -5.76
C ASN A 40 4.84 5.57 -5.89
N GLU A 41 4.99 6.80 -5.37
CA GLU A 41 6.23 7.57 -5.52
C GLU A 41 7.17 7.45 -4.33
N ARG A 42 6.62 7.20 -3.12
CA ARG A 42 7.40 7.23 -1.87
C ARG A 42 7.26 5.94 -1.06
N GLN A 43 6.53 4.95 -1.58
CA GLN A 43 6.24 3.68 -0.90
C GLN A 43 5.70 3.91 0.51
N ARG A 44 4.83 4.90 0.69
CA ARG A 44 4.36 5.28 2.03
C ARG A 44 2.94 5.80 1.96
N ASN A 45 2.10 5.31 2.86
CA ASN A 45 0.77 5.88 3.02
C ASN A 45 0.88 7.10 3.96
N CYS A 46 0.91 8.30 3.38
CA CYS A 46 1.13 9.55 4.12
C CYS A 46 0.07 9.87 5.18
N ASN A 47 -1.12 9.29 5.10
CA ASN A 47 -2.22 9.61 6.02
C ASN A 47 -2.37 8.55 7.11
N TYR A 48 -2.11 7.28 6.80
CA TYR A 48 -2.46 6.16 7.67
C TYR A 48 -1.28 5.31 8.12
N PHE A 49 -0.14 5.43 7.43
CA PHE A 49 1.09 4.70 7.75
C PHE A 49 2.32 5.59 7.49
N PRO A 50 2.33 6.79 8.08
CA PRO A 50 3.20 7.87 7.65
C PRO A 50 4.61 7.72 8.15
N ASP A 51 5.03 6.61 8.77
CA ASP A 51 6.39 6.36 9.30
C ASP A 51 7.02 5.06 8.83
N HIS A 52 6.33 4.32 7.96
CA HIS A 52 6.75 3.01 7.49
C HIS A 52 6.76 2.95 5.97
N LEU A 53 7.82 2.36 5.42
CA LEU A 53 7.89 2.03 4.00
C LEU A 53 7.05 0.78 3.72
N LEU A 54 6.30 0.82 2.63
CA LEU A 54 5.59 -0.30 2.06
C LEU A 54 6.55 -1.10 1.16
N PRO A 55 6.34 -2.42 1.02
CA PRO A 55 7.08 -3.23 0.07
C PRO A 55 6.98 -2.69 -1.36
N GLU A 56 8.03 -2.87 -2.17
CA GLU A 56 8.11 -2.39 -3.57
C GLU A 56 7.03 -2.98 -4.48
N ASN A 57 6.50 -4.16 -4.13
CA ASN A 57 5.43 -4.83 -4.85
C ASN A 57 4.01 -4.41 -4.40
N VAL A 58 3.88 -3.29 -3.67
CA VAL A 58 2.60 -2.63 -3.38
C VAL A 58 2.44 -1.42 -4.30
N VAL A 59 1.34 -1.40 -5.07
CA VAL A 59 1.03 -0.36 -6.07
C VAL A 59 -0.36 0.24 -5.88
#